data_AF-A0A933ZG28-F1
#
_entry.id   AF-A0A933ZG28-F1
#
_cell.length_a   1.000
_cell.length_b   1.000
_cell.length_c   1.000
_cell.angle_alpha   90.00
_cell.angle_beta   90.00
_cell.angle_gamma   90.00
#
_symmetry.space_group_name_H-M   'P 1'
#
loop_
_entity.id
_entity.type
_entity.pdbx_description
1 polymer ?
#
loop_
_entity_poly.entity_id
_entity_poly.type
_entity_poly.pdbx_seq_one_letter_code
_entity_poly.pdbx_strand_id
1 'polypeptide(L)'
;MTRTLVATHGRTALLAIAGPAVIGAALGMPFGLSKLLAEAGMVTAIVVGLSVFMIPALYIGTTLIGAAPSADRVGASAASALRAGGTLLLGLAPATVFLIATSQTRLVVWALGFLVLAASMLASLRILFSDLFTTSAARLRALPVFLVWSVVSLGLGAHLFARSLERSGATTIAQSVIEPDDKE
;
A
#
# COMPACT_ATOMS: atom_id res chain seq x y z
N MET A 1 26.74 18.03 12.29
CA MET A 1 25.57 17.24 12.75
C MET A 1 24.43 17.18 11.73
N THR A 2 24.38 18.03 10.71
CA THR A 2 23.31 18.08 9.69
C THR A 2 23.39 17.01 8.59
N ARG A 3 24.57 16.46 8.26
CA ARG A 3 24.72 15.44 7.20
C ARG A 3 24.17 14.06 7.57
N THR A 4 24.16 13.69 8.84
CA THR A 4 23.65 12.38 9.30
C THR A 4 22.13 12.29 9.27
N LEU A 5 21.42 13.43 9.42
CA LEU A 5 19.96 13.47 9.39
C LEU A 5 19.39 13.30 7.96
N VAL A 6 20.06 13.79 6.93
CA VAL A 6 19.56 13.67 5.55
C VAL A 6 19.60 12.22 5.05
N ALA A 7 20.63 11.47 5.42
CA ALA A 7 20.81 10.08 4.96
C ALA A 7 19.74 9.11 5.50
N THR A 8 19.24 9.33 6.71
CA THR A 8 18.24 8.44 7.34
C THR A 8 16.84 8.64 6.77
N HIS A 9 16.47 9.88 6.43
CA HIS A 9 15.18 10.19 5.81
C HIS A 9 15.07 9.62 4.40
N GLY A 10 16.11 9.78 3.58
CA GLY A 10 16.14 9.24 2.21
C GLY A 10 15.96 7.73 2.15
N ARG A 11 16.63 7.00 3.05
CA ARG A 11 16.53 5.53 3.13
C ARG A 11 15.13 5.04 3.52
N THR A 12 14.44 5.80 4.37
CA THR A 12 13.09 5.50 4.83
C THR A 12 12.07 5.69 3.71
N ALA A 13 12.16 6.81 2.99
CA ALA A 13 11.30 7.07 1.84
C ALA A 13 11.50 6.03 0.73
N LEU A 14 12.75 5.66 0.45
CA LEU A 14 13.06 4.66 -0.57
C LEU A 14 12.44 3.30 -0.23
N LEU A 15 12.53 2.84 1.02
CA LEU A 15 11.92 1.58 1.43
C LEU A 15 10.39 1.62 1.40
N ALA A 16 9.79 2.74 1.82
CA ALA A 16 8.35 2.93 1.79
C ALA A 16 7.77 2.85 0.36
N ILE A 17 8.54 3.28 -0.65
CA ILE A 17 8.14 3.29 -2.06
C ILE A 17 8.52 1.99 -2.76
N ALA A 18 9.72 1.46 -2.51
CA ALA A 18 10.26 0.31 -3.22
C ALA A 18 9.40 -0.96 -3.02
N GLY A 19 8.88 -1.20 -1.82
CA GLY A 19 8.03 -2.36 -1.55
C GLY A 19 6.75 -2.38 -2.40
N PRO A 20 5.88 -1.36 -2.29
CA PRO A 20 4.69 -1.23 -3.14
C PRO A 20 5.01 -1.28 -4.64
N ALA A 21 6.09 -0.64 -5.08
CA ALA A 21 6.50 -0.62 -6.48
C ALA A 21 6.89 -2.02 -6.98
N VAL A 22 7.69 -2.78 -6.22
CA VAL A 22 8.11 -4.13 -6.59
C VAL A 22 6.93 -5.09 -6.62
N ILE A 23 5.99 -4.98 -5.67
CA ILE A 23 4.79 -5.81 -5.67
C ILE A 23 3.86 -5.45 -6.84
N GLY A 24 3.67 -4.15 -7.12
CA GLY A 24 2.93 -3.73 -8.32
C GLY A 24 3.58 -4.23 -9.62
N ALA A 25 4.91 -4.16 -9.72
CA ALA A 25 5.64 -4.72 -10.86
C ALA A 25 5.44 -6.23 -10.99
N ALA A 26 5.49 -6.98 -9.88
CA ALA A 26 5.25 -8.42 -9.86
C ALA A 26 3.83 -8.76 -10.37
N LEU A 27 2.83 -7.95 -10.02
CA LEU A 27 1.45 -8.13 -10.48
C LEU A 27 1.28 -7.82 -11.97
N GLY A 28 2.01 -6.84 -12.50
CA GLY A 28 1.98 -6.50 -13.92
C GLY A 28 2.84 -7.40 -14.82
N MET A 29 3.79 -8.15 -14.25
CA MET A 29 4.75 -9.00 -14.98
C MET A 29 4.11 -9.96 -15.98
N PRO A 30 3.01 -10.69 -15.66
CA PRO A 30 2.38 -11.62 -16.61
C PRO A 30 1.75 -10.93 -17.83
N PHE A 31 1.66 -9.60 -17.84
CA PHE A 31 0.96 -8.82 -18.87
C PHE A 31 1.90 -7.91 -19.66
N GLY A 32 3.22 -8.11 -19.54
CA GLY A 32 4.24 -7.37 -20.29
C GLY A 32 4.76 -6.10 -19.61
N LEU A 33 5.77 -5.46 -20.22
CA LEU A 33 6.53 -4.36 -19.62
C LEU A 33 5.69 -3.10 -19.35
N SER A 34 4.77 -2.76 -20.25
CA SER A 34 3.91 -1.58 -20.09
C SER A 34 2.99 -1.71 -18.86
N LYS A 35 2.40 -2.89 -18.67
CA LYS A 35 1.56 -3.20 -17.50
C LYS A 35 2.38 -3.34 -16.23
N LEU A 36 3.58 -3.91 -16.30
CA LEU A 36 4.53 -3.93 -15.17
C LEU A 36 4.77 -2.52 -14.62
N LEU A 37 5.12 -1.55 -15.47
CA LEU A 37 5.37 -0.18 -15.04
C LEU A 37 4.10 0.52 -14.53
N ALA A 38 2.97 0.30 -15.21
CA ALA A 38 1.69 0.89 -14.82
C ALA A 38 1.25 0.41 -13.42
N GLU A 39 1.30 -0.90 -13.17
CA GLU A 39 0.90 -1.49 -11.88
C GLU A 39 1.89 -1.13 -10.76
N ALA A 40 3.20 -1.06 -11.05
CA ALA A 40 4.20 -0.57 -10.10
C ALA A 40 3.89 0.87 -9.64
N GLY A 41 3.61 1.77 -10.60
CA GLY A 41 3.26 3.16 -10.31
C GLY A 41 1.94 3.27 -9.56
N MET A 42 0.95 2.50 -9.96
CA MET A 42 -0.40 2.53 -9.40
C MET A 42 -0.48 2.02 -7.97
N VAL A 43 0.09 0.85 -7.66
CA VAL A 43 0.11 0.31 -6.30
C VAL A 43 0.84 1.26 -5.36
N THR A 44 1.97 1.83 -5.81
CA THR A 44 2.69 2.87 -5.08
C THR A 44 1.83 4.11 -4.84
N ALA A 45 1.16 4.61 -5.88
CA ALA A 45 0.31 5.79 -5.79
C ALA A 45 -0.87 5.57 -4.83
N ILE A 46 -1.48 4.37 -4.82
CA ILE A 46 -2.55 4.02 -3.87
C ILE A 46 -2.01 4.08 -2.44
N VAL A 47 -0.89 3.40 -2.16
CA VAL A 47 -0.33 3.33 -0.80
C VAL A 47 0.09 4.70 -0.30
N VAL A 48 0.85 5.45 -1.09
CA VAL A 48 1.35 6.79 -0.70
C VAL A 48 0.20 7.79 -0.65
N GLY A 49 -0.66 7.82 -1.67
CA GLY A 49 -1.79 8.75 -1.76
C GLY A 49 -2.79 8.57 -0.63
N LEU A 50 -3.17 7.32 -0.32
CA LEU A 50 -4.04 7.04 0.82
C LEU A 50 -3.39 7.42 2.13
N SER A 51 -2.09 7.17 2.31
CA SER A 51 -1.39 7.54 3.54
C SER A 51 -1.41 9.06 3.74
N VAL A 52 -1.07 9.83 2.70
CA VAL A 52 -1.09 11.30 2.74
C VAL A 52 -2.48 11.83 3.08
N PHE A 53 -3.54 11.22 2.56
CA PHE A 53 -4.92 11.65 2.81
C PHE A 53 -5.46 11.20 4.18
N MET A 54 -5.13 9.98 4.61
CA MET A 54 -5.71 9.38 5.81
C MET A 54 -4.99 9.79 7.10
N ILE A 55 -3.70 10.13 7.05
CA ILE A 55 -2.95 10.57 8.24
C ILE A 55 -3.56 11.85 8.87
N PRO A 56 -3.87 12.93 8.13
CA PRO A 56 -4.55 14.09 8.69
C PRO A 56 -5.89 13.75 9.34
N ALA A 57 -6.67 12.86 8.72
CA ALA A 57 -7.95 12.41 9.28
C ALA A 57 -7.77 11.66 10.61
N LEU A 58 -6.72 10.83 10.73
CA LEU A 58 -6.37 10.16 11.98
C LEU A 58 -5.97 11.17 13.06
N TYR A 59 -5.17 12.17 12.69
CA TYR A 59 -4.77 13.23 13.62
C TYR A 59 -6.00 13.96 14.17
N ILE A 60 -6.92 14.40 13.31
CA ILE A 60 -8.16 15.06 13.73
C ILE A 60 -9.02 14.14 14.60
N GLY A 61 -9.19 12.87 14.21
CA GLY A 61 -9.98 11.92 15.00
C GLY A 61 -9.41 11.69 16.40
N THR A 62 -8.08 11.64 16.52
CA THR A 62 -7.39 11.41 17.80
C THR A 62 -7.33 12.67 18.68
N THR A 63 -7.32 13.87 18.11
CA THR A 63 -7.42 15.13 18.87
C THR A 63 -8.82 15.33 19.44
N LEU A 64 -9.88 15.02 18.68
CA LEU A 64 -11.28 15.16 19.12
C LEU A 64 -11.62 14.31 20.36
N ILE A 65 -10.96 13.16 20.53
CA ILE A 65 -11.15 12.28 21.71
C ILE A 65 -10.18 12.58 22.86
N GLY A 66 -9.41 13.65 22.76
CA GLY A 66 -8.46 14.08 23.79
C GLY A 66 -7.20 13.22 23.92
N ALA A 67 -6.87 12.37 22.94
CA ALA A 67 -5.60 11.64 22.92
C ALA A 67 -4.44 12.54 22.45
N ALA A 68 -4.73 13.47 21.54
CA ALA A 68 -3.88 14.57 21.06
C ALA A 68 -2.37 14.24 20.93
N PRO A 69 -1.98 13.23 20.12
CA PRO A 69 -0.57 13.01 19.81
C PRO A 69 0.01 14.23 19.09
N SER A 70 1.28 14.56 19.32
CA SER A 70 1.94 15.64 18.58
C SER A 70 2.02 15.31 17.08
N ALA A 71 1.87 16.33 16.23
CA ALA A 71 1.91 16.15 14.77
C ALA A 71 3.23 15.50 14.30
N ASP A 72 4.35 15.90 14.90
CA ASP A 72 5.67 15.31 14.63
C ASP A 72 5.71 13.81 14.91
N ARG A 73 5.07 13.38 16.01
CA ARG A 73 5.00 11.97 16.38
C ARG A 73 4.13 11.19 15.39
N VAL A 74 2.99 11.76 14.98
CA VAL A 74 2.13 11.13 13.97
C VAL A 74 2.87 10.95 12.65
N GLY A 75 3.58 11.98 12.18
CA GLY A 75 4.39 11.90 10.97
C GLY A 75 5.51 10.86 11.07
N ALA A 76 6.25 10.84 12.19
CA ALA A 76 7.32 9.88 12.42
C ALA A 76 6.81 8.44 12.50
N SER A 77 5.71 8.19 13.22
CA SER A 77 5.07 6.87 13.33
C SER A 77 4.51 6.40 11.98
N ALA A 78 3.93 7.31 11.19
CA ALA A 78 3.48 6.98 9.84
C ALA A 78 4.63 6.61 8.91
N ALA A 79 5.74 7.38 8.93
CA ALA A 79 6.93 7.06 8.15
C ALA A 79 7.55 5.72 8.57
N SER A 80 7.60 5.43 9.88
CA SER A 80 8.03 4.15 10.45
C SER A 80 7.16 3.00 9.95
N ALA A 81 5.83 3.14 10.05
CA ALA A 81 4.87 2.14 9.58
C ALA A 81 4.98 1.89 8.08
N LEU A 82 5.09 2.94 7.27
CA LEU A 82 5.28 2.83 5.82
C LEU A 82 6.57 2.12 5.44
N ARG A 83 7.67 2.45 6.12
CA ARG A 83 8.95 1.76 5.92
C ARG A 83 8.86 0.29 6.29
N ALA A 84 8.21 -0.04 7.41
CA ALA A 84 8.01 -1.43 7.82
C ALA A 84 7.17 -2.20 6.80
N GLY A 85 6.06 -1.61 6.34
CA GLY A 85 5.22 -2.17 5.28
C GLY A 85 5.98 -2.39 3.97
N GLY A 86 6.75 -1.39 3.53
CA GLY A 86 7.58 -1.50 2.35
C GLY A 86 8.67 -2.58 2.47
N THR A 87 9.28 -2.70 3.65
CA THR A 87 10.27 -3.76 3.94
C THR A 87 9.63 -5.14 3.93
N LEU A 88 8.42 -5.30 4.49
CA LEU A 88 7.66 -6.54 4.44
C LEU A 88 7.30 -6.92 3.00
N LEU A 89 6.84 -5.96 2.19
CA LEU A 89 6.54 -6.18 0.78
C LEU A 89 7.78 -6.59 -0.01
N LEU A 90 8.93 -5.96 0.23
CA LEU A 90 10.21 -6.39 -0.37
C LEU A 90 10.60 -7.81 0.04
N GLY A 91 10.43 -8.17 1.32
CA GLY A 91 10.68 -9.53 1.81
C GLY A 91 9.75 -10.58 1.19
N LEU A 92 8.50 -10.21 0.90
CA LEU A 92 7.50 -11.08 0.28
C LEU A 92 7.57 -11.10 -1.26
N ALA A 93 8.35 -10.21 -1.87
CA ALA A 93 8.41 -10.07 -3.32
C ALA A 93 8.84 -11.36 -4.04
N PRO A 94 9.90 -12.10 -3.62
CA PRO A 94 10.30 -13.33 -4.31
C PRO A 94 9.21 -14.40 -4.27
N ALA A 95 8.54 -14.59 -3.13
CA ALA A 95 7.44 -15.53 -2.98
C ALA A 95 6.24 -15.14 -3.85
N THR A 96 5.95 -13.83 -3.92
CA THR A 96 4.87 -13.29 -4.74
C THR A 96 5.15 -13.53 -6.23
N VAL A 97 6.35 -13.22 -6.70
CA VAL A 97 6.77 -13.47 -8.09
C VAL A 97 6.71 -14.96 -8.43
N PHE A 98 7.18 -15.84 -7.54
CA PHE A 98 7.11 -17.29 -7.74
C PHE A 98 5.66 -17.76 -7.89
N LEU A 99 4.78 -17.39 -6.95
CA LEU A 99 3.37 -17.80 -6.99
C LEU A 99 2.66 -17.28 -8.24
N ILE A 100 2.94 -16.04 -8.63
CA ILE A 100 2.40 -15.43 -9.85
C ILE A 100 2.88 -16.18 -11.09
N ALA A 101 4.18 -16.52 -11.18
CA ALA A 101 4.75 -17.26 -12.29
C ALA A 101 4.15 -18.66 -12.45
N THR A 102 3.74 -19.30 -11.34
CA THR A 102 3.09 -20.62 -11.36
C THR A 102 1.58 -20.57 -11.54
N SER A 103 0.96 -19.39 -11.49
CA SER A 103 -0.49 -19.24 -11.56
C SER A 103 -0.96 -19.15 -13.01
N GLN A 104 -1.89 -20.03 -13.41
CA GLN A 104 -2.47 -20.02 -14.77
C GLN A 104 -3.60 -19.00 -14.93
N THR A 105 -4.22 -18.57 -13.83
CA THR A 105 -5.44 -17.74 -13.87
C THR A 105 -5.16 -16.34 -13.37
N ARG A 106 -5.56 -15.34 -14.18
CA ARG A 106 -5.49 -13.90 -13.83
C ARG A 106 -6.15 -13.59 -12.48
N LEU A 107 -7.27 -14.23 -12.16
CA LEU A 107 -7.96 -14.07 -10.86
C LEU A 107 -7.07 -14.42 -9.66
N VAL A 108 -6.27 -15.49 -9.77
CA VAL A 108 -5.38 -15.95 -8.69
C VAL A 108 -4.24 -14.96 -8.46
N VAL A 109 -3.65 -14.44 -9.55
CA VAL A 109 -2.61 -13.40 -9.48
C VAL A 109 -3.10 -12.18 -8.70
N TRP A 110 -4.30 -11.69 -9.02
CA TRP A 110 -4.89 -10.53 -8.34
C TRP A 110 -5.25 -10.81 -6.88
N ALA A 111 -5.83 -11.99 -6.60
CA ALA A 111 -6.17 -12.38 -5.23
C ALA A 111 -4.92 -12.48 -4.35
N LEU A 112 -3.82 -13.05 -4.87
CA LEU A 112 -2.54 -13.11 -4.18
C LEU A 112 -1.96 -11.72 -3.93
N GLY A 113 -1.96 -10.85 -4.94
CA GLY A 113 -1.51 -9.46 -4.80
C GLY A 113 -2.28 -8.70 -3.72
N PHE A 114 -3.61 -8.81 -3.74
CA PHE A 114 -4.47 -8.21 -2.74
C PHE A 114 -4.17 -8.75 -1.34
N LEU A 115 -3.99 -10.06 -1.18
CA LEU A 115 -3.71 -10.68 0.11
C LEU A 115 -2.35 -10.24 0.69
N VAL A 116 -1.31 -10.18 -0.16
CA VAL A 116 0.02 -9.70 0.23
C VAL A 116 -0.03 -8.22 0.66
N LEU A 117 -0.70 -7.38 -0.12
CA LEU A 117 -0.88 -5.97 0.22
C LEU A 117 -1.68 -5.79 1.51
N ALA A 118 -2.81 -6.49 1.66
CA ALA A 118 -3.64 -6.44 2.86
C ALA A 118 -2.88 -6.87 4.11
N ALA A 119 -2.12 -7.98 4.04
CA ALA A 119 -1.31 -8.47 5.15
C ALA A 119 -0.24 -7.45 5.57
N SER A 120 0.46 -6.85 4.61
CA SER A 120 1.46 -5.82 4.88
C SER A 120 0.84 -4.54 5.48
N MET A 121 -0.33 -4.12 4.98
CA MET A 121 -1.05 -2.96 5.53
C MET A 121 -1.50 -3.23 6.96
N LEU A 122 -2.03 -4.41 7.26
CA LEU A 122 -2.40 -4.79 8.63
C LEU A 122 -1.19 -4.79 9.59
N ALA A 123 -0.05 -5.29 9.14
CA ALA A 123 1.18 -5.24 9.92
C ALA A 123 1.64 -3.79 10.16
N SER A 124 1.57 -2.94 9.13
CA SER A 124 1.92 -1.52 9.22
C SER A 124 0.99 -0.75 10.15
N LEU A 125 -0.32 -1.02 10.11
CA LEU A 125 -1.32 -0.45 11.01
C LEU A 125 -1.06 -0.85 12.47
N ARG A 126 -0.64 -2.09 12.72
CA ARG A 126 -0.25 -2.55 14.06
C ARG A 126 0.96 -1.76 14.59
N ILE A 127 1.95 -1.51 13.74
CA ILE A 127 3.14 -0.71 14.09
C ILE A 127 2.73 0.74 14.36
N LEU A 128 1.94 1.34 13.47
CA LEU A 128 1.41 2.70 13.63
C LEU A 128 0.65 2.88 14.95
N PHE A 129 -0.25 1.94 15.26
CA PHE A 129 -1.01 1.97 16.51
C PHE A 129 -0.10 1.85 17.74
N SER A 130 0.88 0.95 17.68
CA SER A 130 1.83 0.75 18.77
C SER A 130 2.64 2.03 18.97
N ASP A 131 3.25 2.60 17.94
CA ASP A 131 4.09 3.79 18.04
C ASP A 131 3.31 5.02 18.54
N LEU A 132 2.06 5.19 18.10
CA LEU A 132 1.20 6.30 18.52
C LEU A 132 0.72 6.20 19.97
N PHE A 133 0.35 5.00 20.43
CA PHE A 133 -0.37 4.84 21.70
C PHE A 133 0.37 4.05 22.78
N THR A 134 1.63 3.65 22.58
CA THR A 134 2.42 2.89 23.58
C THR A 134 2.44 3.56 24.95
N THR A 135 2.52 4.89 25.01
CA THR A 135 2.68 5.64 26.27
C THR A 135 1.43 6.44 26.67
N SER A 136 0.30 6.26 25.99
CA SER A 136 -0.89 7.08 26.20
C SER A 136 -1.90 6.39 27.11
N ALA A 137 -2.30 7.04 28.20
CA ALA A 137 -3.45 6.63 29.01
C ALA A 137 -4.75 6.58 28.18
N ALA A 138 -4.79 7.28 27.04
CA ALA A 138 -5.92 7.30 26.11
C ALA A 138 -5.93 6.12 25.12
N ARG A 139 -5.01 5.14 25.22
CA ARG A 139 -4.92 4.00 24.29
C ARG A 139 -6.25 3.26 24.09
N LEU A 140 -6.98 2.98 25.18
CA LEU A 140 -8.29 2.31 25.11
C LEU A 140 -9.37 3.19 24.45
N ARG A 141 -9.34 4.50 24.68
CA ARG A 141 -10.29 5.45 24.09
C ARG A 141 -10.02 5.67 22.60
N ALA A 142 -8.76 5.60 22.18
CA ALA A 142 -8.35 5.77 20.79
C ALA A 142 -8.57 4.53 19.92
N LEU A 143 -8.66 3.34 20.54
CA LEU A 143 -8.85 2.07 19.84
C LEU A 143 -10.08 2.05 18.89
N PRO A 144 -11.31 2.44 19.29
CA PRO A 144 -12.46 2.43 18.38
C PRO A 144 -12.27 3.41 17.21
N VAL A 145 -11.74 4.60 17.46
CA VAL A 145 -11.48 5.60 16.41
C VAL A 145 -10.43 5.07 15.42
N PHE A 146 -9.35 4.48 15.94
CA PHE A 146 -8.31 3.88 15.11
C PHE A 146 -8.83 2.69 14.29
N LEU A 147 -9.69 1.85 14.87
CA LEU A 147 -10.31 0.73 14.17
C LEU A 147 -11.22 1.19 13.03
N VAL A 148 -12.13 2.13 13.30
CA VAL A 148 -13.01 2.70 12.27
C VAL A 148 -12.17 3.32 11.15
N TRP A 149 -11.17 4.14 11.51
CA TRP A 149 -10.25 4.74 10.55
C TRP A 149 -9.49 3.70 9.73
N SER A 150 -9.02 2.61 10.36
CA SER A 150 -8.31 1.53 9.69
C SER A 150 -9.20 0.79 8.69
N VAL A 151 -10.44 0.47 9.10
CA VAL A 151 -11.43 -0.19 8.23
C VAL A 151 -11.75 0.69 7.02
N VAL A 152 -11.97 1.99 7.23
CA VAL A 152 -12.21 2.94 6.13
C VAL A 152 -11.01 3.03 5.20
N SER A 153 -9.79 3.13 5.75
CA SER A 153 -8.55 3.20 4.96
C SER A 153 -8.34 1.96 4.10
N LEU A 154 -8.52 0.77 4.69
CA LEU A 154 -8.39 -0.50 3.98
C LEU A 154 -9.52 -0.67 2.94
N GLY A 155 -10.74 -0.27 3.27
CA GLY A 155 -11.88 -0.30 2.34
C GLY A 155 -11.65 0.59 1.13
N LEU A 156 -11.15 1.82 1.32
CA LEU A 156 -10.77 2.71 0.23
C LEU A 156 -9.62 2.14 -0.61
N GLY A 157 -8.60 1.58 0.03
CA GLY A 157 -7.50 0.90 -0.68
C GLY A 157 -7.98 -0.26 -1.53
N ALA A 158 -8.82 -1.13 -0.96
CA ALA A 158 -9.42 -2.26 -1.68
C ALA A 158 -10.29 -1.78 -2.85
N HIS A 159 -11.08 -0.73 -2.65
CA HIS A 159 -11.93 -0.16 -3.71
C HIS A 159 -11.11 0.44 -4.86
N LEU A 160 -10.08 1.23 -4.54
CA LEU A 160 -9.19 1.82 -5.54
C LEU A 160 -8.42 0.76 -6.32
N PHE A 161 -7.96 -0.28 -5.64
CA PHE A 161 -7.33 -1.44 -6.27
C PHE A 161 -8.31 -2.18 -7.18
N ALA A 162 -9.51 -2.52 -6.71
CA ALA A 162 -10.52 -3.20 -7.54
C ALA A 162 -10.88 -2.40 -8.81
N ARG A 163 -11.10 -1.08 -8.68
CA ARG A 163 -11.36 -0.20 -9.83
C ARG A 163 -10.21 -0.16 -10.82
N SER A 164 -8.98 -0.32 -10.36
CA SER A 164 -7.85 -0.35 -11.28
C SER A 164 -7.78 -1.64 -12.08
N LEU A 165 -8.17 -2.76 -11.47
CA LEU A 165 -8.31 -4.05 -12.16
C LEU A 165 -9.34 -3.98 -13.28
N GLU A 166 -10.50 -3.37 -12.99
CA GLU A 166 -11.58 -3.17 -13.96
C GLU A 166 -11.09 -2.38 -15.19
N ARG A 167 -10.33 -1.29 -14.98
CA ARG A 167 -9.74 -0.50 -16.07
C ARG A 167 -8.70 -1.28 -16.88
N SER A 168 -7.87 -2.08 -16.20
CA SER A 168 -6.88 -2.94 -16.85
C SER A 168 -7.53 -4.09 -17.65
N GLY A 169 -8.70 -4.59 -17.21
CA GLY A 169 -9.49 -5.58 -17.93
C GLY A 169 -10.17 -5.04 -19.18
N ALA A 170 -10.83 -3.88 -19.07
CA ALA A 170 -11.55 -3.25 -20.19
C ALA A 170 -10.64 -2.92 -21.38
N THR A 171 -9.40 -2.51 -21.11
CA THR A 171 -8.40 -2.22 -22.17
C THR A 171 -7.96 -3.47 -22.94
N THR A 172 -7.95 -4.65 -22.31
CA THR A 172 -7.58 -5.90 -22.99
C THR A 172 -8.64 -6.31 -24.02
N ILE A 173 -9.93 -6.15 -23.67
CA ILE A 173 -11.05 -6.51 -24.56
C ILE A 173 -11.12 -5.56 -25.75
N ALA A 174 -10.90 -4.26 -25.54
CA ALA A 174 -10.90 -3.28 -26.62
C ALA A 174 -9.78 -3.54 -27.66
N GLN A 175 -8.58 -3.94 -27.22
CA GLN A 175 -7.50 -4.28 -28.15
C GLN A 175 -7.80 -5.53 -28.99
N SER A 176 -8.38 -6.59 -28.40
CA SER A 176 -8.71 -7.80 -29.15
C SER A 176 -9.82 -7.61 -30.18
N VAL A 177 -10.61 -6.54 -30.10
CA VAL A 177 -11.69 -6.24 -31.07
C VAL A 177 -11.19 -5.38 -32.25
N ILE A 178 -10.11 -4.62 -32.07
CA ILE A 178 -9.61 -3.65 -33.05
C ILE A 178 -8.54 -4.24 -33.99
N GLU A 179 -7.96 -5.39 -33.65
CA GLU A 179 -7.02 -6.09 -34.52
C GLU A 179 -7.78 -7.22 -35.24
N PRO A 180 -8.45 -6.94 -36.39
CA PRO A 180 -9.07 -7.98 -37.19
C PRO A 180 -7.97 -8.93 -37.68
N ASP A 181 -8.35 -10.21 -37.74
CA ASP A 181 -7.51 -11.35 -38.11
C ASP A 181 -7.14 -11.28 -39.61
N ASP A 182 -6.39 -10.26 -40.03
CA ASP A 182 -5.90 -10.07 -41.39
C ASP A 182 -4.62 -10.89 -41.63
N LYS A 183 -4.65 -12.18 -41.25
CA LYS A 183 -3.61 -13.16 -41.58
C LYS A 183 -4.24 -14.39 -42.25
N GLU A 184 -4.72 -14.19 -43.48
CA GLU A 184 -4.76 -15.25 -44.50
C GLU A 184 -3.48 -15.25 -45.34
#